data_AF-A0A0S8FU63-F1
#
_entry.id   AF-A0A0S8FU63-F1
#
_cell.length_a   1.000
_cell.length_b   1.000
_cell.length_c   1.000
_cell.angle_alpha   90.00
_cell.angle_beta   90.00
_cell.angle_gamma   90.00
#
_symmetry.space_group_name_H-M   'P 1'
#
loop_
_entity.id
_entity.type
_entity.pdbx_description
1 polymer ?
#
loop_
_entity_poly.entity_id
_entity_poly.type
_entity_poly.pdbx_seq_one_letter_code
_entity_poly.pdbx_strand_id
1 'polypeptide(L)'
;MKVILLKPLEKIGKPLDIVEVKDGYARNYLFPRKIAIEATKGNLSGLEKSKKRFSKQMEKIRTIGMDLAERINNLSVKTTIKTGMDGKSFGSITSADLASLLEAEGIEIDKKHIVLKESLKHPGIYDVKVHLGENLDAVFKVAVLEEGV
;
A
#
# COMPACT_ATOMS: atom_id res chain seq x y z
N MET A 1 -2.03 -0.43 36.38
CA MET A 1 -0.79 0.29 36.05
C MET A 1 -0.82 0.88 34.65
N LYS A 2 -0.10 1.98 34.42
CA LYS A 2 0.05 2.61 33.10
C LYS A 2 1.24 2.02 32.35
N VAL A 3 1.03 1.66 31.09
CA VAL A 3 2.07 1.11 30.20
C VAL A 3 2.05 1.82 28.87
N ILE A 4 3.20 1.85 28.19
CA ILE A 4 3.35 2.36 26.83
C ILE A 4 3.45 1.14 25.90
N LEU A 5 2.56 1.05 24.92
CA LEU A 5 2.61 -0.02 23.93
C LEU A 5 3.78 0.19 22.97
N LEU A 6 4.56 -0.86 22.71
CA LEU A 6 5.60 -0.88 21.69
C LEU A 6 5.11 -1.52 20.38
N LYS A 7 4.14 -2.44 20.49
CA LYS A 7 3.55 -3.16 19.36
C LYS A 7 2.05 -2.91 19.33
N PRO A 8 1.39 -3.00 18.14
CA PRO A 8 -0.05 -2.95 18.09
C PRO A 8 -0.62 -4.13 18.86
N LEU A 9 -1.66 -3.88 19.64
CA LEU A 9 -2.35 -4.91 20.40
C LEU A 9 -3.85 -4.76 20.18
N GLU A 10 -4.44 -5.77 19.56
CA GLU A 10 -5.86 -5.77 19.22
C GLU A 10 -6.71 -5.46 20.45
N LYS A 11 -7.68 -4.55 20.28
CA LYS A 11 -8.61 -4.07 21.31
C LYS A 11 -7.99 -3.22 22.44
N ILE A 12 -6.67 -3.03 22.47
CA ILE A 12 -6.01 -2.24 23.52
C ILE A 12 -5.48 -0.91 22.97
N GLY A 13 -4.77 -0.91 21.85
CA GLY A 13 -4.27 0.34 21.27
C GLY A 13 -3.20 0.18 20.20
N LYS A 14 -2.74 1.32 19.68
CA LYS A 14 -1.67 1.38 18.68
C LYS A 14 -0.31 1.50 19.37
N PRO A 15 0.81 1.25 18.65
CA PRO A 15 2.13 1.54 19.16
C PRO A 15 2.24 2.99 19.65
N LEU A 16 2.98 3.19 20.73
CA LEU A 16 3.22 4.47 21.42
C LEU A 16 2.02 5.06 22.16
N ASP A 17 0.89 4.33 22.26
CA ASP A 17 -0.21 4.72 23.13
C ASP A 17 0.07 4.38 24.59
N ILE A 18 -0.39 5.26 25.49
CA ILE A 18 -0.37 5.04 26.94
C ILE A 18 -1.72 4.42 27.30
N VAL A 19 -1.69 3.20 27.80
CA VAL A 19 -2.89 2.45 28.18
C VAL A 19 -2.80 2.02 29.64
N GLU A 20 -3.94 2.00 30.29
CA GLU A 20 -4.06 1.49 31.65
C GLU A 20 -4.50 0.03 31.61
N VAL A 21 -3.70 -0.84 32.23
CA VAL A 21 -3.93 -2.29 32.25
C VAL A 21 -3.78 -2.82 33.67
N LYS A 22 -4.35 -4.02 33.90
CA LYS A 22 -4.16 -4.74 35.16
C LYS A 22 -2.69 -5.12 35.35
N ASP A 23 -2.20 -5.02 36.57
CA ASP A 23 -0.77 -5.16 36.84
C ASP A 23 -0.21 -6.55 36.51
N GLY A 24 -1.00 -7.59 36.76
CA GLY A 24 -0.63 -8.96 36.38
C GLY A 24 -0.53 -9.15 34.86
N TYR A 25 -1.39 -8.47 34.09
CA TYR A 25 -1.37 -8.55 32.64
C TYR A 25 -0.12 -7.88 32.06
N ALA A 26 0.26 -6.71 32.58
CA ALA A 26 1.50 -6.05 32.19
C ALA A 26 2.75 -6.86 32.54
N ARG A 27 2.86 -7.30 33.81
CA ARG A 27 4.06 -7.99 34.32
C ARG A 27 4.25 -9.40 33.74
N ASN A 28 3.17 -10.15 33.56
CA ASN A 28 3.27 -11.56 33.13
C ASN A 28 3.16 -11.76 31.61
N TYR A 29 2.52 -10.83 30.91
CA TYR A 29 2.26 -10.98 29.47
C TYR A 29 2.93 -9.89 28.62
N LEU A 30 2.70 -8.61 28.92
CA LEU A 30 3.15 -7.52 28.05
C LEU A 30 4.67 -7.27 28.12
N PHE A 31 5.24 -7.19 29.33
CA PHE A 31 6.66 -6.90 29.52
C PHE A 31 7.58 -8.04 29.05
N PRO A 32 7.33 -9.32 29.41
CA PRO A 32 8.19 -10.42 28.97
C PRO A 32 8.19 -10.59 27.45
N ARG A 33 7.07 -10.28 26.79
CA ARG A 33 6.93 -10.35 25.32
C ARG A 33 7.38 -9.07 24.60
N LYS A 34 7.87 -8.06 25.33
CA LYS A 34 8.26 -6.75 24.81
C LYS A 34 7.14 -6.08 23.98
N ILE A 35 5.88 -6.30 24.40
CA ILE A 35 4.70 -5.70 23.77
C ILE A 35 4.46 -4.31 24.35
N ALA A 36 4.79 -4.10 25.64
CA ALA A 36 4.69 -2.81 26.31
C ALA A 36 5.88 -2.59 27.25
N ILE A 37 6.05 -1.35 27.69
CA ILE A 37 6.98 -0.94 28.75
C ILE A 37 6.24 -0.14 29.81
N GLU A 38 6.78 -0.07 31.01
CA GLU A 38 6.19 0.74 32.08
C GLU A 38 6.24 2.24 31.73
N ALA A 39 5.15 2.95 32.00
CA ALA A 39 5.03 4.39 31.76
C ALA A 39 5.72 5.22 32.87
N THR A 40 7.05 5.05 33.00
CA THR A 40 7.86 5.84 33.94
C THR A 40 8.05 7.27 33.43
N LYS A 41 8.38 8.23 34.32
CA LYS A 41 8.64 9.63 33.92
C LYS A 41 9.70 9.75 32.82
N GLY A 42 10.75 8.93 32.87
CA GLY A 42 11.80 8.90 31.82
C GLY A 42 11.26 8.42 30.47
N ASN A 43 10.46 7.35 30.48
CA ASN A 43 9.87 6.79 29.25
C ASN A 43 8.81 7.73 28.65
N LEU A 44 8.03 8.43 29.49
CA LEU A 44 7.05 9.42 29.06
C LEU A 44 7.71 10.62 28.36
N SER A 45 8.80 11.15 28.92
CA SER A 45 9.55 12.25 28.29
C SER A 45 10.18 11.85 26.95
N GLY A 46 10.60 10.59 26.80
CA GLY A 46 11.10 10.04 25.54
C GLY A 46 10.00 9.71 24.53
N LEU A 47 8.77 9.53 25.00
CA LEU A 47 7.62 9.11 24.17
C LEU A 47 7.25 10.18 23.15
N GLU A 48 7.19 11.46 23.55
CA GLU A 48 6.82 12.53 22.64
C GLU A 48 7.83 12.69 21.49
N LYS A 49 9.13 12.59 21.79
CA LYS A 49 10.19 12.62 20.77
C LYS A 49 10.07 11.43 19.81
N SER A 50 9.83 10.24 20.35
CA SER A 50 9.63 9.02 19.56
C SER A 50 8.37 9.11 18.69
N LYS A 51 7.26 9.60 19.24
CA LYS A 51 5.98 9.80 18.54
C LYS A 51 6.11 10.85 17.44
N LYS A 52 6.83 11.94 17.68
CA LYS A 52 7.12 12.97 16.67
C LYS A 52 8.00 12.44 15.55
N ARG A 53 9.01 11.61 15.86
CA ARG A 53 9.85 10.98 14.84
C ARG A 53 9.05 9.97 13.99
N PHE A 54 8.26 9.13 14.66
CA PHE A 54 7.44 8.12 13.99
C PHE A 54 6.37 8.76 13.10
N SER A 55 5.61 9.74 13.62
CA SER A 55 4.62 10.48 12.83
C SER A 55 5.24 11.17 11.62
N LYS A 56 6.37 11.88 11.77
CA LYS A 56 7.08 12.48 10.64
C LYS A 56 7.52 11.46 9.58
N GLN A 57 7.93 10.27 10.00
CA GLN A 57 8.30 9.21 9.07
C GLN A 57 7.09 8.66 8.32
N MET A 58 5.98 8.41 9.03
CA MET A 58 4.72 7.97 8.43
C MET A 58 4.15 9.03 7.48
N GLU A 59 4.20 10.29 7.86
CA GLU A 59 3.76 11.41 7.02
C GLU A 59 4.58 11.49 5.73
N LYS A 60 5.92 11.36 5.80
CA LYS A 60 6.76 11.30 4.61
C LYS A 60 6.39 10.14 3.69
N ILE A 61 6.20 8.94 4.24
CA ILE A 61 5.81 7.75 3.46
C ILE A 61 4.46 8.02 2.78
N ARG A 62 3.50 8.58 3.51
CA ARG A 62 2.19 8.94 2.97
C ARG A 62 2.29 9.99 1.86
N THR A 63 3.08 11.04 2.04
CA THR A 63 3.27 12.08 1.02
C THR A 63 3.91 11.50 -0.24
N ILE A 64 4.92 10.65 -0.11
CA ILE A 64 5.53 9.94 -1.25
C ILE A 64 4.50 9.04 -1.94
N GLY A 65 3.70 8.31 -1.17
CA GLY A 65 2.64 7.46 -1.72
C GLY A 65 1.53 8.25 -2.42
N MET A 66 1.19 9.45 -1.92
CA MET A 66 0.22 10.35 -2.54
C MET A 66 0.74 10.94 -3.85
N ASP A 67 2.01 11.36 -3.89
CA ASP A 67 2.66 11.83 -5.12
C ASP A 67 2.69 10.71 -6.17
N LEU A 68 3.08 9.50 -5.77
CA LEU A 68 3.05 8.33 -6.65
C LEU A 68 1.64 8.04 -7.17
N ALA A 69 0.62 8.10 -6.31
CA ALA A 69 -0.77 7.91 -6.69
C ALA A 69 -1.23 8.95 -7.71
N GLU A 70 -0.85 10.22 -7.53
CA GLU A 70 -1.18 11.30 -8.46
C GLU A 70 -0.49 11.11 -9.81
N ARG A 71 0.78 10.69 -9.83
CA ARG A 71 1.50 10.34 -11.06
C ARG A 71 0.81 9.21 -11.82
N ILE A 72 0.37 8.17 -11.12
CA ILE A 72 -0.35 7.03 -11.71
C ILE A 72 -1.73 7.46 -12.22
N ASN A 73 -2.46 8.28 -11.46
CA ASN A 73 -3.79 8.76 -11.86
C ASN A 73 -3.77 9.58 -13.16
N ASN A 74 -2.70 10.34 -13.37
CA ASN A 74 -2.52 11.13 -14.59
C ASN A 74 -1.92 10.31 -15.75
N LEU A 75 -1.49 9.08 -15.50
CA LEU A 75 -0.88 8.24 -16.50
C LEU A 75 -1.94 7.58 -17.39
N SER A 76 -1.69 7.61 -18.70
CA SER A 76 -2.48 6.89 -19.69
C SER A 76 -1.54 6.07 -20.54
N VAL A 77 -1.60 4.74 -20.39
CA VAL A 77 -0.69 3.83 -21.04
C VAL A 77 -1.37 3.19 -22.24
N LYS A 78 -0.63 3.04 -23.33
CA LYS A 78 -1.11 2.39 -24.55
C LYS A 78 -0.46 1.04 -24.68
N THR A 79 -1.24 0.04 -25.05
CA THR A 79 -0.74 -1.30 -25.35
C THR A 79 -1.47 -1.84 -26.56
N THR A 80 -0.80 -2.67 -27.36
CA THR A 80 -1.39 -3.28 -28.54
C THR A 80 -1.69 -4.75 -28.29
N ILE A 81 -2.78 -5.23 -28.88
CA ILE A 81 -3.11 -6.65 -28.91
C ILE A 81 -3.35 -7.07 -30.36
N LYS A 82 -2.82 -8.25 -30.72
CA LYS A 82 -3.05 -8.84 -32.04
C LYS A 82 -4.45 -9.43 -32.09
N THR A 83 -5.27 -8.93 -33.01
CA THR A 83 -6.65 -9.39 -33.20
C THR A 83 -6.75 -10.09 -34.55
N GLY A 84 -7.42 -11.25 -34.59
CA GLY A 84 -7.72 -11.94 -35.85
C GLY A 84 -8.88 -11.30 -36.60
N MET A 85 -9.04 -11.65 -37.88
CA MET A 85 -10.13 -11.19 -38.76
C MET A 85 -11.55 -11.46 -38.19
N ASP A 86 -11.69 -12.37 -37.23
CA ASP A 86 -12.95 -12.74 -36.56
C ASP A 86 -13.18 -11.96 -35.25
N GLY A 87 -12.40 -10.91 -34.96
CA GLY A 87 -12.48 -10.12 -33.73
C GLY A 87 -11.98 -10.84 -32.46
N LYS A 88 -11.43 -12.05 -32.62
CA LYS A 88 -10.82 -12.84 -31.55
C LYS A 88 -9.37 -12.43 -31.35
N SER A 89 -9.03 -12.02 -30.14
CA SER A 89 -7.68 -11.59 -29.79
C SER A 89 -6.77 -12.78 -29.52
N PHE A 90 -5.59 -12.76 -30.13
CA PHE A 90 -4.54 -13.75 -29.93
C PHE A 90 -3.61 -13.30 -28.79
N GLY A 91 -4.17 -13.23 -27.58
CA GLY A 91 -3.42 -12.84 -26.39
C GLY A 91 -4.31 -12.31 -25.28
N SER A 92 -3.68 -11.99 -24.15
CA SER A 92 -4.33 -11.31 -23.04
C SER A 92 -3.31 -10.45 -22.32
N ILE A 93 -3.67 -9.21 -22.00
CA ILE A 93 -2.83 -8.33 -21.19
C ILE A 93 -3.07 -8.70 -19.73
N THR A 94 -2.00 -9.11 -19.06
CA THR A 94 -2.00 -9.53 -17.66
C THR A 94 -1.49 -8.41 -16.75
N SER A 95 -1.61 -8.59 -15.44
CA SER A 95 -1.02 -7.66 -14.47
C SER A 95 0.51 -7.59 -14.56
N ALA A 96 1.18 -8.63 -15.08
CA ALA A 96 2.63 -8.59 -15.32
C ALA A 96 2.98 -7.63 -16.47
N ASP A 97 2.22 -7.67 -17.56
CA ASP A 97 2.42 -6.77 -18.70
C ASP A 97 2.15 -5.31 -18.32
N LEU A 98 1.11 -5.07 -17.52
CA LEU A 98 0.80 -3.74 -16.98
C LEU A 98 1.90 -3.23 -16.04
N ALA A 99 2.51 -4.10 -15.23
CA ALA A 99 3.64 -3.73 -14.39
C ALA A 99 4.86 -3.31 -15.22
N SER A 100 5.18 -4.05 -16.28
CA SER A 100 6.28 -3.68 -17.20
C SER A 100 6.01 -2.38 -17.96
N LEU A 101 4.75 -2.13 -18.34
CA LEU A 101 4.36 -0.87 -18.97
C LEU A 101 4.50 0.33 -18.01
N LEU A 102 4.15 0.15 -16.73
CA LEU A 102 4.38 1.17 -15.70
C LEU A 102 5.86 1.39 -15.43
N GLU A 103 6.67 0.33 -15.45
CA GLU A 103 8.12 0.40 -15.29
C GLU A 103 8.79 1.21 -16.42
N ALA A 104 8.29 1.06 -17.66
CA ALA A 104 8.75 1.85 -18.80
C ALA A 104 8.47 3.37 -18.65
N GLU A 105 7.42 3.74 -17.92
CA GLU A 105 7.07 5.12 -17.57
C GLU A 105 7.81 5.60 -16.29
N GLY A 106 8.73 4.80 -15.76
CA GLY A 106 9.53 5.10 -14.56
C GLY A 106 8.79 4.88 -13.24
N ILE A 107 7.78 4.02 -13.23
CA ILE A 107 6.98 3.68 -12.05
C ILE A 107 7.13 2.19 -11.75
N GLU A 108 7.98 1.85 -10.77
CA GLU A 108 8.17 0.47 -10.33
C GLU A 108 7.02 0.02 -9.40
N ILE A 109 6.12 -0.84 -9.90
CA ILE A 109 5.03 -1.46 -9.14
C ILE A 109 5.07 -2.97 -9.32
N ASP A 110 4.99 -3.73 -8.22
CA ASP A 110 4.83 -5.18 -8.29
C ASP A 110 3.40 -5.54 -8.74
N LYS A 111 3.28 -6.51 -9.66
CA LYS A 111 2.03 -7.02 -10.21
C LYS A 111 0.96 -7.39 -9.17
N LYS A 112 1.34 -7.71 -7.92
CA LYS A 112 0.41 -8.00 -6.80
C LYS A 112 -0.41 -6.79 -6.37
N HIS A 113 0.11 -5.59 -6.62
CA HIS A 113 -0.57 -4.33 -6.30
C HIS A 113 -1.57 -3.92 -7.38
N ILE A 114 -1.49 -4.50 -8.58
CA ILE A 114 -2.40 -4.22 -9.68
C ILE A 114 -3.65 -5.09 -9.52
N VAL A 115 -4.78 -4.42 -9.31
CA VAL A 115 -6.08 -5.08 -9.13
C VAL A 115 -6.72 -5.29 -10.50
N LEU A 116 -6.49 -6.49 -11.04
CA LEU A 116 -7.07 -6.94 -12.31
C LEU A 116 -7.88 -8.22 -12.06
N LYS A 117 -9.21 -8.14 -12.22
CA LYS A 117 -10.11 -9.31 -12.02
C LYS A 117 -9.99 -10.31 -13.17
N GLU A 118 -9.91 -9.80 -14.40
CA GLU A 118 -9.79 -10.58 -15.62
C GLU A 118 -8.78 -9.91 -16.55
N SER A 119 -7.99 -10.72 -17.25
CA SER A 119 -7.01 -10.22 -18.21
C SER A 119 -7.71 -9.50 -19.38
N LEU A 120 -7.11 -8.43 -19.87
CA LEU A 120 -7.71 -7.63 -20.96
C LEU A 120 -7.51 -8.36 -22.28
N LYS A 121 -8.61 -8.86 -22.85
CA LYS A 121 -8.62 -9.63 -24.10
C LYS A 121 -9.26 -8.88 -25.25
N HIS A 122 -9.84 -7.70 -25.04
CA HIS A 122 -10.49 -6.95 -26.11
C HIS A 122 -9.85 -5.57 -26.26
N PRO A 123 -9.78 -5.02 -27.47
CA PRO A 123 -9.38 -3.64 -27.66
C PRO A 123 -10.44 -2.71 -27.02
N GLY A 124 -9.97 -1.66 -26.36
CA GLY A 124 -10.80 -0.79 -25.55
C GLY A 124 -10.02 0.02 -24.53
N ILE A 125 -10.71 0.91 -23.83
CA ILE A 125 -10.13 1.71 -22.75
C ILE A 125 -10.59 1.11 -21.42
N TYR A 126 -9.63 0.77 -20.57
CA TYR A 126 -9.87 0.17 -19.27
C TYR A 126 -9.26 1.03 -18.16
N ASP A 127 -10.03 1.23 -17.09
CA ASP A 127 -9.53 1.84 -15.87
C ASP A 127 -8.98 0.73 -14.96
N VAL A 128 -7.67 0.72 -14.73
CA VAL A 128 -6.99 -0.29 -13.90
C VAL A 128 -6.60 0.31 -12.56
N LYS A 129 -6.98 -0.37 -11.48
CA LYS A 129 -6.73 0.07 -10.12
C LYS A 129 -5.41 -0.50 -9.57
N VAL A 130 -4.64 0.32 -8.89
CA VAL A 130 -3.38 -0.05 -8.21
C VAL A 130 -3.49 0.27 -6.73
N HIS A 131 -3.14 -0.69 -5.88
CA HIS A 131 -3.12 -0.53 -4.44
C HIS A 131 -1.70 -0.21 -3.95
N LEU A 132 -1.45 1.02 -3.48
CA LEU A 132 -0.12 1.51 -3.11
C LEU A 132 0.19 1.33 -1.61
N GLY A 133 -0.73 0.76 -0.83
CA GLY A 133 -0.61 0.55 0.62
C GLY A 133 -1.23 1.70 1.44
N GLU A 134 -1.37 1.50 2.76
CA GLU A 134 -1.94 2.47 3.72
C GLU A 134 -3.31 3.07 3.29
N ASN A 135 -4.16 2.29 2.62
CA ASN A 135 -5.45 2.72 2.04
C ASN A 135 -5.31 3.76 0.90
N LEU A 136 -4.15 3.85 0.25
CA LEU A 136 -3.99 4.62 -0.99
C LEU A 136 -4.23 3.72 -2.19
N ASP A 137 -5.20 4.11 -3.00
CA ASP A 137 -5.52 3.51 -4.28
C ASP A 137 -5.31 4.54 -5.39
N ALA A 138 -4.74 4.11 -6.51
CA ALA A 138 -4.64 4.89 -7.74
C ALA A 138 -5.35 4.16 -8.88
N VAL A 139 -5.81 4.89 -9.89
CA VAL A 139 -6.48 4.35 -11.08
C VAL A 139 -5.84 4.99 -12.30
N PHE A 140 -5.29 4.17 -13.19
CA PHE A 140 -4.73 4.65 -14.45
C PHE A 140 -5.49 4.08 -15.65
N LYS A 141 -5.42 4.80 -16.77
CA LYS A 141 -6.10 4.40 -18.01
C LYS A 141 -5.18 3.54 -18.85
N VAL A 142 -5.70 2.41 -19.32
CA VAL A 142 -5.05 1.51 -20.27
C VAL A 142 -5.85 1.52 -21.56
N ALA A 143 -5.26 2.06 -22.62
CA ALA A 143 -5.83 1.99 -23.96
C ALA A 143 -5.24 0.77 -24.69
N VAL A 144 -6.07 -0.24 -24.89
CA VAL A 144 -5.75 -1.44 -25.67
C VAL A 144 -6.14 -1.18 -27.11
N LEU A 145 -5.15 -1.07 -27.98
CA LEU A 145 -5.30 -0.84 -29.42
C LEU A 145 -5.19 -2.16 -30.17
N GLU A 146 -5.92 -2.26 -31.28
CA GLU A 146 -5.79 -3.38 -32.21
C GLU A 146 -4.56 -3.20 -33.09
N GLU A 147 -3.67 -4.18 -33.08
CA GLU A 147 -2.59 -4.29 -34.06
C GLU A 147 -3.06 -5.24 -35.16
N GLY A 148 -3.68 -4.64 -36.19
CA GLY A 148 -4.12 -5.35 -37.38
C GLY A 148 -2.93 -5.80 -38.22
N VAL A 149 -2.97 -7.04 -38.69
CA VAL A 149 -2.10 -7.56 -39.76
C VAL A 149 -2.83 -7.45 -41.09
#